data_AF-A0A076HST8-F1
#
_entry.id   AF-A0A076HST8-F1
#
_cell.length_a   1.000
_cell.length_b   1.000
_cell.length_c   1.000
_cell.angle_alpha   90.00
_cell.angle_beta   90.00
_cell.angle_gamma   90.00
#
_symmetry.space_group_name_H-M   'P 1'
#
loop_
_entity.id
_entity.type
_entity.pdbx_description
1 polymer ?
#
loop_
_entity_poly.entity_id
_entity_poly.type
_entity_poly.pdbx_seq_one_letter_code
_entity_poly.pdbx_strand_id
1 'polypeptide(L)'
;MRIFGHIGTYRPGDLFDNRLELSLRGLHRPRRAGVSGSQAEGADSIVLAGAYEDDLFGEDEIIYSGSGGRDMKSGRQTTNQEMTGRNLALRRSQETGLPVRVFQRVTHEGREAIRYEGLYRLISHEFARGAAGFQVLLFRLVPLAP
;
A
#
# COMPACT_ATOMS: atom_id res chain seq x y z
N MET A 1 15.22 -12.59 1.94
CA MET A 1 15.28 -11.50 0.95
C MET A 1 13.88 -11.11 0.50
N ARG A 2 13.59 -9.82 0.31
CA ARG A 2 12.36 -9.37 -0.38
C ARG A 2 12.49 -9.55 -1.88
N ILE A 3 11.37 -9.72 -2.56
CA ILE A 3 11.29 -9.79 -4.02
C ILE A 3 10.50 -8.57 -4.47
N PHE A 4 11.10 -7.77 -5.35
CA PHE A 4 10.47 -6.61 -5.98
C PHE A 4 10.01 -7.00 -7.39
N GLY A 5 8.87 -6.47 -7.82
CA GLY A 5 8.25 -6.84 -9.10
C GLY A 5 7.27 -8.02 -8.98
N HIS A 6 6.98 -8.64 -10.12
CA HIS A 6 6.10 -9.81 -10.19
C HIS A 6 6.71 -11.02 -9.47
N ILE A 7 5.84 -11.87 -8.92
CA ILE A 7 6.24 -13.13 -8.28
C ILE A 7 5.57 -14.26 -9.06
N GLY A 8 6.36 -15.25 -9.50
CA GLY A 8 5.86 -16.41 -10.24
C GLY A 8 5.03 -16.03 -11.47
N THR A 9 3.90 -16.72 -11.64
CA THR A 9 2.98 -16.52 -12.77
C THR A 9 1.92 -15.45 -12.51
N TYR A 10 1.90 -14.79 -11.35
CA TYR A 10 0.84 -13.86 -11.00
C TYR A 10 0.89 -12.56 -11.81
N ARG A 11 -0.25 -12.11 -12.34
CA ARG A 11 -0.39 -10.97 -13.24
C ARG A 11 -1.57 -10.06 -12.84
N PRO A 12 -1.56 -8.79 -13.27
CA PRO A 12 -2.68 -7.88 -12.98
C PRO A 12 -4.01 -8.51 -13.39
N GLY A 13 -5.02 -8.37 -12.54
CA GLY A 13 -6.32 -9.02 -12.68
C GLY A 13 -6.50 -10.30 -11.85
N ASP A 14 -5.41 -10.95 -11.42
CA ASP A 14 -5.51 -12.14 -10.55
C ASP A 14 -6.25 -11.81 -9.24
N LEU A 15 -7.12 -12.74 -8.83
CA LEU A 15 -7.93 -12.63 -7.62
C LEU A 15 -7.43 -13.57 -6.53
N PHE A 16 -7.58 -13.09 -5.30
CA PHE A 16 -7.23 -13.79 -4.07
C PHE A 16 -8.38 -13.63 -3.07
N ASP A 17 -8.64 -14.68 -2.29
CA ASP A 17 -9.73 -14.72 -1.32
C ASP A 17 -9.51 -13.72 -0.18
N ASN A 18 -8.27 -13.62 0.31
CA ASN A 18 -7.96 -12.82 1.49
C ASN A 18 -6.46 -12.54 1.70
N ARG A 19 -6.17 -11.76 2.74
CA ARG A 19 -4.80 -11.39 3.15
C ARG A 19 -3.94 -12.56 3.63
N LEU A 20 -4.55 -13.65 4.12
CA LEU A 20 -3.81 -14.85 4.52
C LEU A 20 -3.27 -15.56 3.28
N GLU A 21 -4.07 -15.67 2.22
CA GLU A 21 -3.63 -16.24 0.95
C GLU A 21 -2.46 -15.46 0.35
N LEU A 22 -2.53 -14.12 0.29
CA LEU A 22 -1.40 -13.30 -0.17
C LEU A 22 -0.12 -13.52 0.64
N SER A 23 -0.26 -13.74 1.95
CA SER A 23 0.85 -14.01 2.86
C SER A 23 1.49 -15.37 2.57
N LEU A 24 0.67 -16.42 2.45
CA LEU A 24 1.11 -17.78 2.14
C LEU A 24 1.76 -17.89 0.74
N ARG A 25 1.24 -17.15 -0.24
CA ARG A 25 1.81 -17.07 -1.61
C ARG A 25 3.03 -16.13 -1.70
N GLY A 26 3.40 -15.46 -0.61
CA GLY A 26 4.56 -14.54 -0.57
C GLY A 26 4.37 -13.20 -1.30
N LEU A 27 3.15 -12.91 -1.76
CA LEU A 27 2.78 -11.73 -2.54
C LEU A 27 2.71 -10.45 -1.71
N HIS A 28 2.12 -10.57 -0.52
CA HIS A 28 2.06 -9.54 0.50
C HIS A 28 2.12 -10.19 1.88
N ARG A 29 3.30 -10.17 2.50
CA ARG A 29 3.59 -10.97 3.72
C ARG A 29 2.75 -10.58 4.95
N PRO A 30 2.51 -9.29 5.26
CA PRO A 30 1.70 -8.91 6.42
C PRO A 30 0.23 -9.33 6.31
N ARG A 31 -0.35 -9.87 7.38
CA ARG A 31 -1.77 -10.25 7.43
C ARG A 31 -2.73 -9.09 7.73
N ARG A 32 -2.22 -7.96 8.26
CA ARG A 32 -3.02 -6.79 8.67
C ARG A 32 -2.53 -5.49 8.07
N ALA A 33 -1.22 -5.21 8.20
CA ALA A 33 -0.68 -3.91 7.80
C ALA A 33 -0.80 -3.68 6.28
N GLY A 34 -1.19 -2.47 5.86
CA GLY A 34 -1.35 -2.14 4.45
C GLY A 34 -0.04 -2.22 3.64
N VAL A 35 1.12 -2.04 4.27
CA VAL A 35 2.44 -2.05 3.62
C VAL A 35 3.27 -3.26 4.06
N SER A 36 3.80 -3.99 3.07
CA SER A 36 4.88 -4.96 3.22
C SER A 36 6.20 -4.30 2.83
N GLY A 37 7.09 -4.11 3.81
CA GLY A 37 8.38 -3.50 3.55
C GLY A 37 9.29 -3.48 4.78
N SER A 38 10.56 -3.16 4.55
CA SER A 38 11.53 -2.82 5.59
C SER A 38 12.22 -1.51 5.23
N GLN A 39 12.75 -0.82 6.23
CA GLN A 39 13.48 0.44 6.01
C GLN A 39 14.79 0.22 5.25
N ALA A 40 15.38 -0.98 5.39
CA ALA A 40 16.63 -1.35 4.72
C ALA A 40 16.43 -1.64 3.22
N GLU A 41 15.40 -2.42 2.88
CA GLU A 41 15.20 -2.91 1.51
C GLU A 41 14.17 -2.06 0.72
N GLY A 42 13.17 -1.48 1.39
CA GLY A 42 12.02 -0.84 0.75
C GLY A 42 10.70 -1.58 0.96
N ALA A 43 9.62 -0.99 0.46
CA ALA A 43 8.30 -1.59 0.35
C ALA A 43 8.17 -2.41 -0.95
N ASP A 44 7.82 -3.69 -0.82
CA ASP A 44 7.63 -4.61 -1.95
C ASP A 44 6.16 -4.72 -2.39
N SER A 45 5.21 -4.41 -1.51
CA SER A 45 3.78 -4.46 -1.82
C SER A 45 2.92 -3.63 -0.88
N ILE A 46 1.80 -3.13 -1.39
CA ILE A 46 0.76 -2.42 -0.63
C ILE A 46 -0.63 -2.99 -0.91
N VAL A 47 -1.56 -2.76 0.01
CA VAL A 47 -2.98 -3.06 -0.16
C VAL A 47 -3.82 -1.79 -0.03
N LEU A 48 -4.61 -1.51 -1.07
CA LEU A 48 -5.63 -0.48 -1.14
C LEU A 48 -6.90 -1.04 -0.50
N ALA A 49 -7.16 -0.61 0.74
CA ALA A 49 -8.26 -1.11 1.56
C ALA A 49 -9.25 -0.01 1.95
N GLY A 50 -9.08 1.23 1.44
CA GLY A 50 -9.91 2.39 1.81
C GLY A 50 -9.98 2.58 3.33
N ALA A 51 -8.88 2.28 4.02
CA ALA A 51 -8.85 2.31 5.47
C ALA A 51 -8.53 3.70 6.00
N TYR A 52 -8.03 4.60 5.16
CA TYR A 52 -7.74 5.98 5.49
C TYR A 52 -8.66 6.88 4.66
N GLU A 53 -9.14 7.93 5.30
CA GLU A 53 -10.03 8.92 4.70
C GLU A 53 -9.34 9.78 3.62
N ASP A 54 -8.01 9.85 3.64
CA ASP A 54 -7.20 10.61 2.70
C ASP A 54 -6.70 9.78 1.48
N ASP A 55 -7.10 8.50 1.41
CA ASP A 55 -6.74 7.62 0.28
C ASP A 55 -7.54 8.00 -0.99
N LEU A 56 -6.85 8.10 -2.14
CA LEU A 56 -7.47 8.26 -3.45
C LEU A 56 -6.95 7.18 -4.42
N PHE A 57 -7.84 6.39 -4.99
CA PHE A 57 -7.50 5.28 -5.90
C PHE A 57 -7.99 5.59 -7.31
N GLY A 58 -7.14 6.24 -8.12
CA GLY A 58 -7.36 6.43 -9.55
C GLY A 58 -6.68 5.37 -10.40
N GLU A 59 -7.02 5.33 -11.68
CA GLU A 59 -6.39 4.43 -12.67
C GLU A 59 -4.95 4.86 -12.98
N ASP A 60 -4.75 6.17 -13.20
CA ASP A 60 -3.44 6.75 -13.54
C ASP A 60 -2.55 7.03 -12.33
N GLU A 61 -3.17 7.28 -11.18
CA GLU A 61 -2.48 7.69 -9.96
C GLU A 61 -3.20 7.21 -8.70
N ILE A 62 -2.41 6.78 -7.72
CA ILE A 62 -2.85 6.48 -6.37
C ILE A 62 -2.23 7.49 -5.42
N ILE A 63 -3.06 8.06 -4.55
CA ILE A 63 -2.63 8.76 -3.34
C ILE A 63 -2.83 7.79 -2.18
N TYR A 64 -1.73 7.34 -1.60
CA TYR A 64 -1.71 6.35 -0.52
C TYR A 64 -1.32 6.99 0.80
N SER A 65 -2.17 6.85 1.81
CA SER A 65 -1.91 7.34 3.15
C SER A 65 -0.89 6.48 3.87
N GLY A 66 0.10 7.12 4.49
CA GLY A 66 1.03 6.50 5.41
C GLY A 66 0.33 5.89 6.62
N SER A 67 1.09 5.14 7.41
CA SER A 67 0.59 4.51 8.64
C SER A 67 1.00 5.30 9.89
N GLY A 68 0.21 5.18 10.96
CA GLY A 68 0.52 5.75 12.27
C GLY A 68 -0.49 6.80 12.73
N GLY A 69 -0.40 7.19 14.00
CA GLY A 69 -1.24 8.22 14.62
C GLY A 69 -2.75 7.93 14.63
N ARG A 70 -3.14 6.65 14.60
CA ARG A 70 -4.54 6.21 14.64
C ARG A 70 -4.88 5.54 15.95
N ASP A 71 -6.08 5.80 16.43
CA ASP A 71 -6.67 5.05 17.54
C ASP A 71 -7.03 3.62 17.10
N MET A 72 -6.63 2.63 17.89
CA MET A 72 -6.76 1.21 17.54
C MET A 72 -8.21 0.70 17.54
N LYS A 73 -9.12 1.39 18.24
CA LYS A 73 -10.53 0.98 18.35
C LYS A 73 -11.38 1.60 17.25
N SER A 74 -11.31 2.91 17.11
CA SER A 74 -12.09 3.68 16.13
C SER A 74 -11.47 3.68 14.74
N GLY A 75 -10.16 3.42 14.64
CA GLY A 75 -9.41 3.60 13.41
C GLY A 75 -9.31 5.06 12.97
N ARG A 76 -9.69 6.05 13.79
CA ARG A 76 -9.58 7.46 13.38
C ARG A 76 -8.17 7.98 13.63
N GLN A 77 -7.74 8.93 12.79
CA GLN A 77 -6.50 9.67 13.04
C GLN A 77 -6.68 10.55 14.28
N THR A 78 -5.75 10.45 15.24
CA THR A 78 -5.78 11.16 16.53
C THR A 78 -4.49 11.91 16.85
N THR A 79 -3.41 11.65 16.11
CA THR A 79 -2.15 12.40 16.17
C THR A 79 -1.53 12.52 14.79
N ASN A 80 -0.52 13.37 14.65
CA ASN A 80 0.28 13.47 13.42
C ASN A 80 0.96 12.12 13.12
N GLN A 81 1.06 11.79 11.83
CA GLN A 81 1.92 10.72 11.35
C GLN A 81 3.37 11.18 11.36
N GLU A 82 4.27 10.19 11.39
CA GLU A 82 5.72 10.42 11.40
C GLU A 82 6.38 9.62 10.29
N MET A 83 7.55 10.08 9.83
CA MET A 83 8.38 9.35 8.86
C MET A 83 9.14 8.20 9.55
N THR A 84 8.41 7.19 10.01
CA THR A 84 8.95 6.04 10.76
C THR A 84 8.39 4.71 10.23
N GLY A 85 8.95 3.59 10.69
CA GLY A 85 8.41 2.25 10.42
C GLY A 85 8.20 1.96 8.92
N ARG A 86 6.95 1.72 8.53
CA ARG A 86 6.54 1.41 7.14
C ARG A 86 6.56 2.63 6.22
N ASN A 87 6.46 3.83 6.76
CA ASN A 87 6.55 5.05 5.97
C ASN A 87 7.98 5.23 5.44
N LEU A 88 8.98 4.88 6.24
CA LEU A 88 10.38 4.79 5.79
C LEU A 88 10.59 3.70 4.73
N ALA A 89 9.87 2.59 4.77
CA ALA A 89 9.94 1.57 3.71
C ALA A 89 9.38 2.09 2.37
N LEU A 90 8.26 2.82 2.40
CA LEU A 90 7.71 3.49 1.20
C LEU A 90 8.67 4.54 0.65
N ARG A 91 9.21 5.40 1.53
CA ARG A 91 10.24 6.38 1.16
C ARG A 91 11.46 5.71 0.53
N ARG A 92 11.94 4.60 1.09
CA ARG A 92 13.06 3.84 0.52
C ARG A 92 12.76 3.32 -0.88
N SER A 93 11.56 2.80 -1.14
CA SER A 93 11.16 2.40 -2.50
C SER A 93 11.07 3.59 -3.46
N GLN A 94 10.63 4.76 -2.98
CA GLN A 94 10.69 6.00 -3.78
C GLN A 94 12.14 6.38 -4.14
N GLU A 95 13.05 6.40 -3.15
CA GLU A 95 14.46 6.77 -3.36
C GLU A 95 15.19 5.81 -4.29
N THR A 96 14.82 4.53 -4.27
CA THR A 96 15.46 3.48 -5.08
C THR A 96 14.77 3.21 -6.41
N GLY A 97 13.56 3.75 -6.62
CA GLY A 97 12.74 3.48 -7.79
C GLY A 97 12.25 2.03 -7.89
N LEU A 98 12.32 1.25 -6.80
CA LEU A 98 11.94 -0.16 -6.82
C LEU A 98 10.42 -0.33 -7.03
N PRO A 99 10.00 -1.31 -7.85
CA PRO A 99 8.59 -1.56 -8.12
C PRO A 99 7.85 -2.09 -6.88
N VAL A 100 6.64 -1.58 -6.66
CA VAL A 100 5.73 -1.96 -5.58
C VAL A 100 4.52 -2.68 -6.17
N ARG A 101 4.25 -3.90 -5.71
CA ARG A 101 3.00 -4.59 -6.08
C ARG A 101 1.81 -3.92 -5.39
N VAL A 102 0.77 -3.59 -6.14
CA VAL A 102 -0.46 -3.00 -5.61
C VAL A 102 -1.57 -4.04 -5.64
N PHE A 103 -2.26 -4.20 -4.52
CA PHE A 103 -3.44 -5.05 -4.40
C PHE A 103 -4.63 -4.20 -3.97
N GLN A 104 -5.81 -4.42 -4.53
CA GLN A 104 -7.02 -3.69 -4.17
C GLN A 104 -8.08 -4.63 -3.62
N ARG A 105 -8.73 -4.23 -2.52
CA ARG A 105 -9.94 -4.90 -2.05
C ARG A 105 -11.10 -4.53 -2.97
N VAL A 106 -11.75 -5.53 -3.55
CA VAL A 106 -12.83 -5.38 -4.53
C VAL A 106 -14.02 -6.27 -4.18
N THR A 107 -15.18 -5.97 -4.75
CA THR A 107 -16.30 -6.90 -4.77
C THR A 107 -16.30 -7.64 -6.10
N HIS A 108 -16.21 -8.96 -6.05
CA HIS A 108 -16.27 -9.86 -7.21
C HIS A 108 -17.36 -10.90 -6.98
N GLU A 109 -18.33 -10.97 -7.90
CA GLU A 109 -19.46 -11.92 -7.81
C GLU A 109 -20.21 -11.87 -6.47
N GLY A 110 -20.40 -10.67 -5.92
CA GLY A 110 -21.10 -10.46 -4.65
C GLY A 110 -20.30 -10.85 -3.40
N ARG A 111 -19.01 -11.16 -3.54
CA ARG A 111 -18.10 -11.48 -2.43
C ARG A 111 -16.92 -10.52 -2.39
N GLU A 112 -16.34 -10.32 -1.21
CA GLU A 112 -15.08 -9.60 -1.08
C GLU A 112 -13.93 -10.45 -1.63
N ALA A 113 -13.08 -9.83 -2.45
CA ALA A 113 -11.85 -10.42 -2.97
C ALA A 113 -10.73 -9.37 -2.94
N ILE A 114 -9.50 -9.83 -3.19
CA ILE A 114 -8.35 -8.96 -3.39
C ILE A 114 -7.83 -9.16 -4.80
N ARG A 115 -7.80 -8.10 -5.60
CA ARG A 115 -7.27 -8.11 -6.96
C ARG A 115 -5.84 -7.60 -6.97
N TYR A 116 -4.97 -8.22 -7.75
CA TYR A 116 -3.66 -7.67 -8.05
C TYR A 116 -3.77 -6.62 -9.15
N GLU A 117 -3.39 -5.37 -8.87
CA GLU A 117 -3.48 -4.23 -9.80
C GLU A 117 -2.20 -4.06 -10.64
N GLY A 118 -1.13 -4.80 -10.30
CA GLY A 118 0.15 -4.71 -11.00
C GLY A 118 1.22 -3.96 -10.23
N LEU A 119 2.22 -3.48 -10.97
CA LEU A 119 3.40 -2.83 -10.41
C LEU A 119 3.29 -1.33 -10.55
N TYR A 120 3.60 -0.63 -9.47
CA TYR A 120 3.61 0.82 -9.39
C TYR A 120 4.98 1.30 -8.93
N ARG A 121 5.29 2.55 -9.21
CA ARG A 121 6.43 3.26 -8.63
C ARG A 121 5.94 4.41 -7.75
N LEU A 122 6.63 4.63 -6.63
CA LEU A 122 6.45 5.85 -5.86
C LEU A 122 7.19 6.99 -6.55
N ILE A 123 6.49 8.09 -6.79
CA ILE A 123 7.05 9.27 -7.48
C ILE A 123 7.30 10.44 -6.54
N SER A 124 6.53 10.55 -5.45
CA SER A 124 6.70 11.60 -4.45
C SER A 124 6.01 11.24 -3.14
N HIS A 125 6.38 11.95 -2.08
CA HIS A 125 5.64 11.98 -0.83
C HIS A 125 5.63 13.37 -0.23
N GLU A 126 4.60 13.68 0.53
CA GLU A 126 4.49 14.94 1.27
C GLU A 126 3.77 14.75 2.60
N PHE A 127 4.00 15.67 3.53
CA PHE A 127 3.12 15.83 4.68
C PHE A 127 2.00 16.80 4.30
N ALA A 128 0.77 16.32 4.36
CA ALA A 128 -0.42 17.14 4.15
C ALA A 128 -1.27 17.18 5.42
N ARG A 129 -2.12 18.19 5.56
CA ARG A 129 -3.14 18.20 6.61
C ARG A 129 -4.30 17.32 6.16
N GLY A 130 -4.48 16.17 6.80
CA GLY A 130 -5.54 15.21 6.50
C GLY A 130 -6.91 15.68 6.97
N ALA A 131 -7.97 14.96 6.59
CA ALA A 131 -9.36 15.34 6.86
C ALA A 131 -9.69 15.46 8.37
N ALA A 132 -9.07 14.63 9.22
CA ALA A 132 -9.16 14.72 10.68
C ALA A 132 -8.37 15.91 11.29
N GLY A 133 -7.68 16.71 10.48
CA GLY A 133 -6.94 17.90 10.91
C GLY A 133 -5.50 17.66 11.37
N PHE A 134 -5.02 16.41 11.37
CA PHE A 134 -3.65 16.01 11.70
C PHE A 134 -2.77 15.94 10.45
N GLN A 135 -1.45 16.01 10.63
CA GLN A 135 -0.52 15.75 9.53
C GLN A 135 -0.54 14.26 9.16
N VAL A 136 -0.70 13.99 7.87
CA VAL A 136 -0.65 12.64 7.26
C VAL A 136 0.44 12.61 6.20
N LEU A 137 1.11 11.48 6.04
CA LEU A 137 2.02 11.27 4.92
C LEU A 137 1.23 10.78 3.73
N LEU A 138 1.27 11.50 2.62
CA LEU A 138 0.66 11.09 1.36
C LEU A 138 1.76 10.66 0.41
N PHE A 139 1.65 9.44 -0.11
CA PHE A 139 2.56 8.86 -1.08
C PHE A 139 1.87 8.80 -2.43
N ARG A 140 2.49 9.35 -3.46
CA ARG A 140 1.96 9.33 -4.84
C ARG A 140 2.58 8.17 -5.60
N LEU A 141 1.74 7.31 -6.15
CA LEU A 141 2.15 6.15 -6.95
C LEU A 141 1.52 6.22 -8.34
N VAL A 142 2.30 5.85 -9.35
CA VAL A 142 1.81 5.70 -10.72
C VAL A 142 2.12 4.29 -11.23
N PRO A 143 1.27 3.73 -12.12
CA PRO A 143 1.54 2.45 -12.74
C PRO A 143 2.92 2.47 -13.43
N LEU A 144 3.66 1.37 -13.31
CA LEU A 144 4.73 1.12 -14.26
C LEU A 144 4.05 0.76 -15.58
N ALA A 145 4.36 1.52 -16.63
CA ALA A 145 3.83 1.27 -17.97
C ALA A 145 4.02 -0.23 -18.33
N PRO A 146 3.03 -0.85 -19.00
CA PRO A 146 3.11 -2.26 -19.39
C PRO A 146 4.32 -2.56 -20.29
#